data_AF-A0A661V3J6-F1
#
_entry.id   AF-A0A661V3J6-F1
#
_cell.length_a   1.000
_cell.length_b   1.000
_cell.length_c   1.000
_cell.angle_alpha   90.00
_cell.angle_beta   90.00
_cell.angle_gamma   90.00
#
_symmetry.space_group_name_H-M   'P 1'
#
loop_
_entity.id
_entity.type
_entity.pdbx_description
1 polymer ?
#
loop_
_entity_poly.entity_id
_entity_poly.type
_entity_poly.pdbx_seq_one_letter_code
_entity_poly.pdbx_strand_id
1 'polypeptide(L)' 'TRTEDQVDFVVEKCVLLNVEKDLVAAGVKPVMCPYLNIAAAAMRRRLGLKTRIEDIAVDQAAHRCKLCFGMV' A
#
# COMPACT_ATOMS: atom_id res chain seq x y z
N THR A 1 -5.87 -13.03 -18.62
CA THR A 1 -4.67 -12.23 -18.90
C THR A 1 -3.94 -12.03 -17.59
N ARG A 2 -2.87 -12.79 -17.34
CA ARG A 2 -2.00 -12.54 -16.18
C ARG A 2 -1.18 -11.30 -16.53
N THR A 3 -1.42 -10.21 -15.83
CA THR A 3 -0.61 -8.99 -15.88
C THR A 3 0.76 -9.33 -15.29
N GLU A 4 1.73 -9.67 -16.15
CA GLU A 4 3.12 -9.91 -15.73
C GLU A 4 3.78 -8.65 -15.14
N ASP A 5 3.09 -7.51 -15.22
CA ASP A 5 3.58 -6.20 -14.77
C ASP A 5 3.12 -5.76 -13.37
N GLN A 6 2.49 -6.66 -12.60
CA GLN A 6 1.96 -6.33 -11.27
C GLN A 6 2.74 -6.99 -10.12
N VAL A 7 3.04 -6.19 -9.10
CA VAL A 7 3.68 -6.65 -7.86
C VAL A 7 2.74 -6.37 -6.68
N ASP A 8 2.38 -7.44 -5.97
CA ASP A 8 1.56 -7.38 -4.76
C ASP A 8 2.43 -7.44 -3.50
N PHE A 9 2.26 -6.48 -2.59
CA PHE A 9 2.78 -6.55 -1.22
C PHE A 9 1.64 -6.83 -0.27
N VAL A 10 1.79 -7.89 0.53
CA VAL A 10 0.90 -8.16 1.66
C VAL A 10 1.66 -7.80 2.93
N VAL A 11 1.18 -6.78 3.64
CA VAL A 11 1.75 -6.34 4.91
C VAL A 11 0.89 -6.90 6.02
N GLU A 12 1.48 -7.75 6.85
CA GLU A 12 0.86 -8.27 8.06
C GLU A 12 1.11 -7.35 9.25
N LYS A 13 0.20 -7.37 10.23
CA LYS A 13 0.28 -6.60 11.48
C LYS A 13 0.46 -5.11 11.22
N CYS A 14 -0.35 -4.55 10.31
CA CYS A 14 -0.27 -3.14 9.96
C CYS A 14 -0.55 -2.27 11.20
N VAL A 15 0.50 -1.66 11.76
CA VAL A 15 0.48 -0.93 13.05
C VAL A 15 -0.31 0.38 12.98
N LEU A 16 -0.60 0.86 11.76
CA LEU A 16 -1.29 2.12 11.52
C LEU A 16 -2.81 2.04 11.72
N LEU A 17 -3.35 0.86 11.99
CA LEU A 17 -4.79 0.61 12.09
C LEU A 17 -5.51 1.45 13.15
N ASN A 18 -4.86 1.70 14.29
CA ASN A 18 -5.44 2.54 15.35
C ASN A 18 -5.43 4.03 14.95
N VAL A 19 -4.31 4.50 14.39
CA VAL A 19 -4.18 5.86 13.88
C VAL A 19 -5.17 6.10 12.73
N GLU A 20 -5.35 5.12 11.85
CA GLU A 20 -6.30 5.16 10.75
C GLU A 20 -7.75 5.22 11.26
N LYS A 21 -8.10 4.40 12.27
CA LYS A 21 -9.40 4.49 12.95
C LYS A 21 -9.65 5.86 13.56
N ASP A 22 -8.68 6.42 14.27
CA ASP A 22 -8.81 7.73 14.92
C ASP A 22 -8.97 8.86 13.89
N LEU A 23 -8.23 8.79 12.78
CA LEU A 23 -8.36 9.75 11.67
C LEU A 23 -9.73 9.66 10.98
N VAL A 24 -10.21 8.44 10.69
CA VAL A 24 -11.56 8.24 10.11
C VAL A 24 -12.64 8.76 11.06
N ALA A 25 -12.54 8.47 12.36
CA ALA A 25 -13.47 8.97 13.37
C ALA A 25 -13.46 10.51 13.45
N ALA A 26 -12.30 11.13 13.22
CA ALA A 26 -12.15 12.58 13.13
C ALA A 26 -12.57 13.18 11.77
N GLY A 27 -13.12 12.37 10.84
CA GLY A 27 -13.53 12.80 9.50
C GLY A 27 -12.36 13.07 8.56
N VAL A 28 -11.14 12.69 8.94
CA VAL A 28 -9.94 12.81 8.12
C VAL A 28 -9.78 11.55 7.28
N LYS A 29 -9.85 11.69 5.96
CA LYS A 29 -9.54 10.59 5.05
C LYS A 29 -8.08 10.18 5.25
N PRO A 30 -7.78 8.95 5.68
CA PRO A 30 -6.42 8.53 5.96
C PRO A 30 -5.54 8.76 4.74
N VAL A 31 -4.51 9.56 4.90
CA VAL A 31 -3.51 9.79 3.86
C VAL A 31 -2.71 8.50 3.75
N MET A 32 -2.63 7.96 2.54
CA MET A 32 -1.94 6.74 2.15
C MET A 32 -0.84 6.30 3.12
N CYS A 33 -0.91 5.03 3.55
CA CYS A 33 0.05 4.37 4.43
C CYS A 33 1.50 4.80 4.10
N PRO A 34 2.25 5.44 5.04
CA PRO A 34 3.61 5.96 4.77
C PRO A 34 4.58 4.90 4.23
N TYR A 35 4.32 3.63 4.48
CA TYR A 35 5.08 2.52 3.91
C TYR A 35 4.92 2.40 2.39
N LEU A 36 3.88 2.96 1.76
CA LEU A 36 3.75 3.02 0.30
C LEU A 36 4.91 3.77 -0.34
N ASN A 37 5.25 4.94 0.19
CA ASN A 37 6.28 5.79 -0.42
C ASN A 37 7.65 5.10 -0.32
N ILE A 38 7.89 4.39 0.79
CA ILE A 38 9.10 3.60 1.01
C ILE A 38 9.12 2.39 0.05
N ALA A 39 8.02 1.64 -0.06
CA ALA A 39 7.91 0.50 -0.96
C ALA A 39 8.08 0.92 -2.43
N ALA A 40 7.41 1.99 -2.86
CA ALA A 40 7.54 2.56 -4.19
C ALA A 40 8.98 3.01 -4.49
N ALA A 41 9.63 3.71 -3.56
CA ALA A 41 11.01 4.15 -3.70
C ALA A 41 11.99 2.97 -3.78
N ALA A 42 11.83 1.96 -2.92
CA ALA A 42 12.66 0.76 -2.92
C ALA A 42 12.52 -0.02 -4.23
N MET A 43 11.29 -0.16 -4.75
CA MET A 43 11.04 -0.82 -6.03
C MET A 43 11.63 -0.07 -7.20
N ARG A 44 11.46 1.26 -7.28
CA ARG A 44 12.09 2.08 -8.33
C ARG A 44 13.60 1.91 -8.34
N ARG A 45 14.23 1.88 -7.16
CA ARG A 45 15.67 1.69 -7.04
C ARG A 45 16.11 0.29 -7.48
N ARG A 46 15.35 -0.75 -7.16
CA ARG A 46 15.72 -2.15 -7.45
C ARG A 46 15.46 -2.55 -8.90
N LEU A 47 14.37 -2.05 -9.49
CA LEU A 47 13.94 -2.41 -10.84
C LEU A 47 14.42 -1.43 -11.91
N GLY A 48 14.82 -0.21 -11.53
CA GLY A 48 15.18 0.85 -12.49
C GLY A 48 13.99 1.40 -13.28
N LEU A 49 12.77 0.98 -12.94
CA LEU A 49 11.53 1.32 -13.63
C LEU A 49 10.65 2.21 -12.76
N LYS A 50 9.84 3.04 -13.40
CA LYS A 50 8.80 3.79 -12.69
C LYS A 50 7.69 2.82 -12.32
N THR A 51 7.18 2.97 -11.11
CA THR A 51 6.04 2.21 -10.61
C THR A 51 4.93 3.16 -10.21
N ARG A 52 3.69 2.71 -10.42
CA ARG A 52 2.46 3.37 -9.99
C ARG A 52 1.72 2.45 -9.04
N ILE A 53 1.12 3.00 -8.00
CA ILE A 53 0.17 2.24 -7.18
C ILE A 53 -1.11 2.10 -7.98
N GLU A 54 -1.57 0.87 -8.15
CA GLU A 54 -2.82 0.57 -8.86
C GLU A 54 -3.97 0.32 -7.91
N ASP A 55 -3.70 -0.29 -6.76
CA ASP A 55 -4.72 -0.55 -5.75
C ASP A 55 -4.13 -0.62 -4.33
N ILE A 56 -4.96 -0.27 -3.35
CA ILE A 56 -4.69 -0.37 -1.92
C ILE A 56 -5.93 -0.94 -1.25
N ALA A 57 -5.82 -2.15 -0.71
CA ALA A 57 -6.88 -2.77 0.08
C ALA A 57 -6.43 -2.94 1.53
N VAL A 58 -7.26 -2.51 2.48
CA VAL A 58 -6.99 -2.66 3.92
C VAL A 58 -8.04 -3.58 4.52
N ASP A 59 -7.59 -4.68 5.09
CA ASP A 59 -8.41 -5.59 5.90
C ASP A 59 -8.15 -5.30 7.38
N GLN A 60 -9.07 -4.55 7.97
CA GLN A 60 -8.98 -4.16 9.36
C GLN A 60 -9.18 -5.33 10.32
N ALA A 61 -10.02 -6.31 9.95
CA ALA A 61 -10.31 -7.47 10.80
C ALA A 61 -9.11 -8.42 10.86
N ALA A 62 -8.43 -8.61 9.72
CA ALA A 62 -7.23 -9.44 9.63
C ALA A 62 -5.92 -8.69 9.94
N HIS A 63 -5.98 -7.41 10.31
CA HIS A 63 -4.80 -6.55 10.51
C HIS A 63 -3.81 -6.56 9.33
N ARG A 64 -4.34 -6.56 8.11
CA ARG A 64 -3.57 -6.72 6.88
C ARG A 64 -3.83 -5.57 5.91
N CYS A 65 -2.84 -5.22 5.12
CA CYS A 65 -3.07 -4.46 3.90
C CYS A 65 -2.41 -5.12 2.69
N LYS A 66 -3.06 -4.97 1.55
CA LYS A 66 -2.56 -5.38 0.24
C LYS A 66 -2.28 -4.11 -0.57
N LEU A 67 -1.09 -4.06 -1.15
CA LEU A 67 -0.65 -2.98 -2.05
C LEU A 67 -0.36 -3.59 -3.41
N CYS A 68 -1.01 -3.09 -4.44
CA CYS A 68 -0.76 -3.51 -5.81
C CYS A 68 -0.03 -2.39 -6.56
N PHE A 69 1.08 -2.74 -7.18
CA PHE A 69 1.86 -1.83 -8.01
C PHE A 69 1.91 -2.32 -9.44
N GLY A 70 1.69 -1.41 -10.38
CA GLY A 70 1.93 -1.63 -11.81
C GLY A 70 3.25 -0.99 -12.22
N MET A 71 3.98 -1.66 -13.12
CA MET A 71 5.11 -1.07 -13.83
C MET A 71 4.64 -0.08 -14.89
N VAL A 72 5.42 0.98 -15.13
CA VAL A 72 5.16 2.07 -16.09
C VAL A 72 6.31 2.26 -17.04
#